data_AF-A0A2V0MTW4-F1
#
_entry.id   AF-A0A2V0MTW4-F1
#
_cell.length_a   1.000
_cell.length_b   1.000
_cell.length_c   1.000
_cell.angle_alpha   90.00
_cell.angle_beta   90.00
_cell.angle_gamma   90.00
#
_symmetry.space_group_name_H-M   'P 1'
#
loop_
_entity.id
_entity.type
_entity.pdbx_description
1 polymer ?
#
loop_
_entity_poly.entity_id
_entity_poly.type
_entity_poly.pdbx_seq_one_letter_code
_entity_poly.pdbx_strand_id
1 'polypeptide(L)'
;MRRVWIGATVVVLTACGHSPASTPPSTESTPADQVNPANIKRMSRDMPPGYEVTAVSGTAAPPAVWGLGPDWTADPSHCAALADPAGGRGQSPQGVSGSGDGGIVYTVVAAAPARLDPALVVDCPHWTMSNGAATTRVHLIAPPQIDGIETLGMASETTMPVEGGSEIHSQATTFTAYLGGYYTFTALITDPGSPQPPLPAQFAADLLVNTVAELRR
;
A
#
# COMPACT_ATOMS: atom_id res chain seq x y z
N MET A 1 72.43 67.79 2.39
CA MET A 1 72.24 67.10 1.10
C MET A 1 71.27 65.93 1.30
N ARG A 2 70.25 65.79 0.43
CA ARG A 2 69.37 64.62 0.14
C ARG A 2 68.83 63.82 1.36
N ARG A 3 67.57 63.97 1.78
CA ARG A 3 66.29 63.40 1.26
C ARG A 3 66.24 61.86 1.14
N VAL A 4 65.03 61.36 1.44
CA VAL A 4 64.39 60.06 1.09
C VAL A 4 64.32 59.08 2.28
N TRP A 5 63.21 58.43 2.65
CA TRP A 5 61.74 58.59 2.58
C TRP A 5 61.14 57.48 3.49
N ILE A 6 59.95 57.75 4.03
CA ILE A 6 59.13 56.86 4.89
C ILE A 6 58.45 55.78 4.04
N GLY A 7 58.24 54.59 4.61
CA GLY A 7 57.34 53.57 4.06
C GLY A 7 56.91 52.56 5.12
N ALA A 8 55.97 52.92 5.99
CA ALA A 8 55.30 52.00 6.91
C ALA A 8 54.08 51.40 6.22
N THR A 9 54.11 50.09 5.96
CA THR A 9 53.00 49.32 5.38
C THR A 9 52.00 49.00 6.48
N VAL A 10 50.86 49.70 6.48
CA VAL A 10 49.68 49.37 7.28
C VAL A 10 48.88 48.32 6.51
N VAL A 11 48.73 47.13 7.10
CA VAL A 11 47.85 46.06 6.61
C VAL A 11 46.44 46.36 7.10
N VAL A 12 45.53 46.71 6.19
CA VAL A 12 44.10 46.83 6.48
C VAL A 12 43.46 45.47 6.22
N LEU A 13 43.01 44.80 7.28
CA LEU A 13 42.14 43.63 7.19
C LEU A 13 40.71 44.10 6.92
N THR A 14 40.26 43.97 5.68
CA THR A 14 38.84 44.06 5.31
C THR A 14 38.12 42.79 5.79
N ALA A 15 37.41 42.87 6.90
CA ALA A 15 36.51 41.81 7.32
C ALA A 15 35.23 41.88 6.47
N CYS A 16 35.10 40.97 5.51
CA CYS A 16 33.86 40.74 4.77
C CYS A 16 32.77 40.27 5.75
N GLY A 17 31.68 41.04 5.84
CA GLY A 17 30.47 40.63 6.53
C GLY A 17 29.95 39.33 5.93
N HIS A 18 29.93 38.26 6.73
CA HIS A 18 29.23 37.04 6.40
C HIS A 18 27.74 37.30 6.59
N SER A 19 27.01 37.40 5.48
CA SER A 19 25.56 37.22 5.49
C SER A 19 25.26 35.85 6.10
N PRO A 20 24.38 35.74 7.11
CA PRO A 20 23.94 34.43 7.55
C PRO A 20 23.28 33.74 6.37
N ALA A 21 23.80 32.55 6.03
CA ALA A 21 23.20 31.68 5.04
C ALA A 21 21.74 31.45 5.46
N SER A 22 20.80 31.79 4.57
CA SER A 22 19.40 31.43 4.75
C SER A 22 19.33 29.92 4.88
N THR A 23 19.00 29.45 6.09
CA THR A 23 18.60 28.07 6.33
C THR A 23 17.53 27.72 5.29
N PRO A 24 17.68 26.67 4.47
CA PRO A 24 16.59 26.22 3.64
C PRO A 24 15.39 25.95 4.54
N PRO A 25 14.16 26.36 4.17
CA PRO A 25 13.00 26.05 4.97
C PRO A 25 12.99 24.54 5.17
N SER A 26 12.94 24.11 6.43
CA SER A 26 12.53 22.75 6.74
C SER A 26 11.23 22.54 5.99
N THR A 27 11.22 21.64 5.01
CA THR A 27 9.96 21.13 4.49
C THR A 27 9.28 20.50 5.69
N GLU A 28 8.33 21.22 6.29
CA GLU A 28 7.36 20.63 7.19
C GLU A 28 6.72 19.50 6.38
N SER A 29 7.12 18.27 6.69
CA SER A 29 6.32 17.13 6.29
C SER A 29 4.95 17.41 6.88
N THR A 30 3.94 17.62 6.02
CA THR A 30 2.53 17.61 6.42
C THR A 30 2.39 16.49 7.45
N PRO A 31 1.88 16.76 8.67
CA PRO A 31 1.65 15.69 9.63
C PRO A 31 0.94 14.58 8.88
N ALA A 32 1.33 13.31 9.09
CA ALA A 32 0.55 12.19 8.59
C ALA A 32 -0.92 12.46 8.96
N ASP A 33 -1.68 12.89 7.95
CA ASP A 33 -3.02 13.47 8.11
C ASP A 33 -3.82 12.51 8.98
N GLN A 34 -4.53 13.05 9.95
CA GLN A 34 -5.26 12.32 10.99
C GLN A 34 -6.08 11.17 10.37
N VAL A 35 -5.52 9.95 10.38
CA VAL A 35 -6.22 8.77 9.87
C VAL A 35 -7.26 8.34 10.89
N ASN A 36 -8.52 8.30 10.48
CA ASN A 36 -9.63 7.79 11.27
C ASN A 36 -10.13 6.45 10.71
N PRO A 37 -9.68 5.30 11.25
CA PRO A 37 -10.08 3.98 10.75
C PRO A 37 -11.59 3.73 10.87
N ALA A 38 -12.29 4.40 11.79
CA ALA A 38 -13.74 4.25 11.93
C ALA A 38 -14.53 4.78 10.72
N ASN A 39 -13.91 5.60 9.85
CA ASN A 39 -14.54 6.07 8.61
C ASN A 39 -14.62 4.97 7.54
N ILE A 40 -13.85 3.87 7.65
CA ILE A 40 -13.82 2.77 6.67
C ILE A 40 -15.21 2.17 6.39
N LYS A 41 -16.10 2.18 7.38
CA LYS A 41 -17.49 1.70 7.25
C LYS A 41 -18.31 2.47 6.20
N ARG A 42 -17.90 3.69 5.85
CA ARG A 42 -18.59 4.52 4.85
C ARG A 42 -18.35 4.02 3.43
N MET A 43 -17.32 3.20 3.22
CA MET A 43 -17.03 2.58 1.93
C MET A 43 -18.12 1.63 1.46
N SER A 44 -19.04 1.20 2.33
CA SER A 44 -20.25 0.46 1.93
C SER A 44 -21.09 1.19 0.87
N ARG A 45 -21.07 2.53 0.83
CA ARG A 45 -21.84 3.31 -0.15
C ARG A 45 -21.16 3.40 -1.53
N ASP A 46 -19.89 3.04 -1.60
CA ASP A 46 -19.07 3.09 -2.82
C ASP A 46 -19.03 1.70 -3.50
N MET A 47 -19.74 0.71 -2.93
CA MET A 47 -19.92 -0.60 -3.53
C MET A 47 -20.85 -0.51 -4.75
N PRO A 48 -20.67 -1.38 -5.77
CA PRO A 48 -21.53 -1.38 -6.93
C PRO A 48 -23.00 -1.62 -6.57
N PRO A 49 -23.95 -1.07 -7.35
CA PRO A 49 -25.36 -1.32 -7.15
C PRO A 49 -25.69 -2.82 -7.14
N GLY A 50 -26.52 -3.25 -6.18
CA GLY A 50 -26.94 -4.65 -6.05
C GLY A 50 -25.98 -5.54 -5.27
N TYR A 51 -24.82 -5.04 -4.83
CA TYR A 51 -23.90 -5.81 -4.00
C TYR A 51 -24.48 -6.05 -2.60
N GLU A 52 -24.31 -7.26 -2.09
CA GLU A 52 -24.53 -7.58 -0.69
C GLU A 52 -23.30 -7.13 0.12
N VAL A 53 -23.49 -6.17 1.01
CA VAL A 53 -22.40 -5.54 1.77
C VAL A 53 -22.40 -6.00 3.22
N THR A 54 -21.24 -6.44 3.70
CA THR A 54 -21.01 -6.91 5.07
C THR A 54 -19.80 -6.24 5.70
N ALA A 55 -19.76 -6.20 7.03
CA ALA A 55 -18.58 -5.71 7.75
C ALA A 55 -17.48 -6.78 7.79
N VAL A 56 -16.23 -6.35 7.64
CA VAL A 56 -15.05 -7.20 7.75
C VAL A 56 -14.33 -6.90 9.07
N SER A 57 -13.96 -7.97 9.77
CA SER A 57 -13.12 -7.92 10.97
C SER A 57 -12.15 -9.10 10.96
N GLY A 58 -11.00 -8.98 11.63
CA GLY A 58 -9.98 -10.03 11.70
C GLY A 58 -9.09 -10.18 10.46
N THR A 59 -9.54 -9.72 9.29
CA THR A 59 -8.73 -9.68 8.06
C THR A 59 -7.75 -8.53 8.10
N ALA A 60 -6.51 -8.78 8.49
CA ALA A 60 -5.47 -7.74 8.48
C ALA A 60 -4.76 -7.61 7.13
N ALA A 61 -4.52 -8.72 6.41
CA ALA A 61 -3.65 -8.74 5.24
C ALA A 61 -4.29 -9.39 4.00
N PRO A 62 -3.91 -8.96 2.78
CA PRO A 62 -4.38 -9.51 1.51
C PRO A 62 -4.41 -11.05 1.38
N PRO A 63 -3.43 -11.84 1.84
CA PRO A 63 -3.46 -13.30 1.71
C PRO A 63 -4.70 -13.96 2.34
N ALA A 64 -5.28 -13.34 3.37
CA ALA A 64 -6.51 -13.82 4.00
C ALA A 64 -7.73 -13.73 3.09
N VAL A 65 -7.76 -12.81 2.11
CA VAL A 65 -8.86 -12.69 1.14
C VAL A 65 -8.55 -13.35 -0.21
N TRP A 66 -7.29 -13.69 -0.48
CA TRP A 66 -6.88 -14.41 -1.68
C TRP A 66 -7.19 -15.92 -1.64
N GLY A 67 -7.68 -16.42 -0.51
CA GLY A 67 -8.02 -17.83 -0.31
C GLY A 67 -6.87 -18.70 0.22
N LEU A 68 -5.73 -18.11 0.63
CA LEU A 68 -4.61 -18.88 1.18
C LEU A 68 -4.87 -19.38 2.62
N GLY A 69 -5.78 -18.76 3.38
CA GLY A 69 -5.97 -19.09 4.79
C GLY A 69 -4.78 -18.68 5.67
N PRO A 70 -4.68 -19.20 6.92
CA PRO A 70 -3.56 -18.93 7.82
C PRO A 70 -2.28 -19.68 7.40
N ASP A 71 -1.15 -19.44 8.07
CA ASP A 71 0.09 -20.24 7.94
C ASP A 71 0.69 -20.33 6.53
N TRP A 72 0.40 -19.36 5.67
CA TRP A 72 1.02 -19.25 4.37
C TRP A 72 2.51 -18.88 4.46
N THR A 73 3.26 -19.25 3.43
CA THR A 73 4.67 -18.86 3.24
C THR A 73 4.85 -18.21 1.87
N ALA A 74 5.92 -17.44 1.69
CA ALA A 74 6.32 -16.89 0.41
C ALA A 74 7.67 -17.46 -0.05
N ASP A 75 7.86 -17.54 -1.36
CA ASP A 75 9.12 -17.87 -2.01
C ASP A 75 9.40 -16.85 -3.13
N PRO A 76 10.45 -16.01 -2.99
CA PRO A 76 11.34 -15.89 -1.82
C PRO A 76 10.64 -15.39 -0.55
N SER A 77 11.11 -15.82 0.63
CA SER A 77 10.45 -15.52 1.92
C SER A 77 10.36 -14.03 2.26
N HIS A 78 11.35 -13.23 1.84
CA HIS A 78 11.35 -11.78 2.09
C HIS A 78 10.26 -11.04 1.28
N CYS A 79 9.77 -11.61 0.17
CA CYS A 79 8.68 -11.03 -0.62
C CYS A 79 7.33 -11.06 0.10
N ALA A 80 7.20 -11.84 1.18
CA ALA A 80 6.01 -11.87 2.05
C ALA A 80 5.60 -10.47 2.54
N ALA A 81 6.56 -9.59 2.80
CA ALA A 81 6.30 -8.27 3.35
C ALA A 81 5.52 -7.35 2.39
N LEU A 82 5.55 -7.61 1.07
CA LEU A 82 4.72 -6.88 0.10
C LEU A 82 3.24 -7.28 0.19
N ALA A 83 2.96 -8.55 0.52
CA ALA A 83 1.61 -9.07 0.66
C ALA A 83 1.04 -8.85 2.07
N ASP A 84 1.87 -8.82 3.11
CA ASP A 84 1.48 -8.56 4.49
C ASP A 84 2.43 -7.52 5.12
N PRO A 85 2.12 -6.22 4.98
CA PRO A 85 2.96 -5.15 5.50
C PRO A 85 3.20 -5.19 7.02
N ALA A 86 2.32 -5.86 7.77
CA ALA A 86 2.42 -5.96 9.21
C ALA A 86 3.01 -7.29 9.69
N GLY A 87 3.26 -8.25 8.78
CA GLY A 87 3.74 -9.60 9.10
C GLY A 87 2.91 -10.28 10.19
N GLY A 88 1.58 -10.26 10.05
CA GLY A 88 0.63 -10.83 10.99
C GLY A 88 0.35 -9.97 12.24
N ARG A 89 0.95 -8.77 12.34
CA ARG A 89 0.82 -7.89 13.52
C ARG A 89 -0.14 -6.71 13.32
N GLY A 90 -0.95 -6.72 12.26
CA GLY A 90 -1.95 -5.69 12.01
C GLY A 90 -2.98 -5.68 13.13
N GLN A 91 -3.16 -4.55 13.78
CA GLN A 91 -4.07 -4.41 14.93
C GLN A 91 -5.41 -3.85 14.49
N SER A 92 -6.47 -4.33 15.15
CA SER A 92 -7.84 -3.86 14.97
C SER A 92 -8.26 -3.70 13.51
N PRO A 93 -8.07 -4.72 12.64
CA PRO A 93 -8.49 -4.62 11.26
C PRO A 93 -10.01 -4.38 11.17
N GLN A 94 -10.39 -3.42 10.34
CA GLN A 94 -11.76 -3.02 10.10
C GLN A 94 -11.98 -2.83 8.60
N GLY A 95 -13.17 -3.15 8.11
CA GLY A 95 -13.45 -2.97 6.71
C GLY A 95 -14.87 -3.31 6.33
N VAL A 96 -15.08 -3.34 5.03
CA VAL A 96 -16.32 -3.77 4.39
C VAL A 96 -15.98 -4.73 3.24
N SER A 97 -16.87 -5.68 3.00
CA SER A 97 -16.85 -6.55 1.84
C SER A 97 -18.16 -6.39 1.10
N GLY A 98 -18.13 -6.33 -0.22
CA GLY A 98 -19.30 -6.36 -1.09
C GLY A 98 -19.21 -7.53 -2.06
N SER A 99 -20.26 -8.33 -2.18
CA SER A 99 -20.32 -9.43 -3.16
C SER A 99 -21.47 -9.21 -4.13
N GLY A 100 -21.23 -9.44 -5.42
CA GLY A 100 -22.26 -9.36 -6.44
C GLY A 100 -21.68 -9.62 -7.82
N ASP A 101 -22.37 -9.10 -8.84
CA ASP A 101 -21.96 -9.32 -10.21
C ASP A 101 -20.56 -8.79 -10.48
N GLY A 102 -19.69 -9.65 -11.03
CA GLY A 102 -18.32 -9.31 -11.37
C GLY A 102 -17.28 -9.48 -10.26
N GLY A 103 -17.66 -9.93 -9.06
CA GLY A 103 -16.71 -10.41 -8.05
C GLY A 103 -17.02 -10.00 -6.61
N ILE A 104 -16.03 -10.19 -5.73
CA ILE A 104 -16.06 -9.78 -4.33
C ILE A 104 -15.05 -8.66 -4.13
N VAL A 105 -15.50 -7.55 -3.56
CA VAL A 105 -14.67 -6.39 -3.28
C VAL A 105 -14.45 -6.26 -1.79
N TYR A 106 -13.21 -6.09 -1.38
CA TYR A 106 -12.81 -5.79 -0.01
C TYR A 106 -12.23 -4.39 0.08
N THR A 107 -12.52 -3.71 1.18
CA THR A 107 -11.87 -2.48 1.59
C THR A 107 -11.56 -2.57 3.08
N VAL A 108 -10.28 -2.56 3.43
CA VAL A 108 -9.82 -2.86 4.78
C VAL A 108 -8.78 -1.85 5.22
N VAL A 109 -8.81 -1.46 6.48
CA VAL A 109 -7.76 -0.68 7.16
C VAL A 109 -7.29 -1.45 8.39
N ALA A 110 -5.98 -1.43 8.64
CA ALA A 110 -5.38 -2.00 9.84
C ALA A 110 -4.33 -1.06 10.41
N ALA A 111 -4.20 -1.04 11.74
CA ALA A 111 -3.17 -0.26 12.42
C ALA A 111 -1.85 -1.02 12.42
N ALA A 112 -0.82 -0.43 11.84
CA ALA A 112 0.56 -0.90 11.87
C ALA A 112 1.49 0.22 11.38
N PRO A 113 2.69 0.39 11.98
CA PRO A 113 3.71 1.28 11.45
C PRO A 113 4.37 0.67 10.19
N ALA A 114 3.60 0.56 9.11
CA ALA A 114 4.01 -0.05 7.86
C ALA A 114 4.51 1.04 6.88
N ARG A 115 5.58 0.73 6.16
CA ARG A 115 6.07 1.50 5.01
C ARG A 115 6.38 0.58 3.85
N LEU A 116 6.28 1.10 2.65
CA LEU A 116 6.71 0.37 1.47
C LEU A 116 8.24 0.41 1.40
N ASP A 117 8.89 -0.75 1.31
CA ASP A 117 10.32 -0.81 1.06
C ASP A 117 10.57 -0.79 -0.46
N PRO A 118 11.20 0.26 -1.02
CA PRO A 118 11.47 0.33 -2.45
C PRO A 118 12.39 -0.79 -2.95
N ALA A 119 13.26 -1.34 -2.09
CA ALA A 119 14.13 -2.45 -2.47
C ALA A 119 13.30 -3.72 -2.74
N LEU A 120 12.31 -4.01 -1.89
CA LEU A 120 11.40 -5.14 -2.11
C LEU A 120 10.58 -4.99 -3.40
N VAL A 121 10.17 -3.77 -3.76
CA VAL A 121 9.45 -3.53 -5.02
C VAL A 121 10.30 -3.91 -6.24
N VAL A 122 11.62 -3.68 -6.17
CA VAL A 122 12.56 -4.04 -7.23
C VAL A 122 12.89 -5.53 -7.22
N ASP A 123 13.10 -6.10 -6.03
CA ASP A 123 13.57 -7.47 -5.85
C ASP A 123 12.47 -8.53 -5.99
N CYS A 124 11.21 -8.15 -5.76
CA CYS A 124 10.04 -9.04 -5.76
C CYS A 124 8.99 -8.63 -6.82
N PRO A 125 9.33 -8.50 -8.11
CA PRO A 125 8.33 -8.21 -9.15
C PRO A 125 7.35 -9.37 -9.35
N HIS A 126 7.78 -10.59 -9.00
CA HIS A 126 7.02 -11.83 -9.03
C HIS A 126 7.44 -12.71 -7.85
N TRP A 127 6.49 -13.37 -7.18
CA TRP A 127 6.78 -14.38 -6.17
C TRP A 127 5.64 -15.38 -6.05
N THR A 128 5.88 -16.48 -5.36
CA THR A 128 4.84 -17.48 -5.07
C THR A 128 4.55 -17.49 -3.58
N MET A 129 3.28 -17.72 -3.24
CA MET A 129 2.84 -17.95 -1.88
C MET A 129 2.12 -19.29 -1.80
N SER A 130 2.21 -19.98 -0.68
CA SER A 130 1.54 -21.28 -0.51
C SER A 130 1.11 -21.53 0.92
N ASN A 131 0.02 -22.27 1.07
CA ASN A 131 -0.40 -22.85 2.34
C ASN A 131 -0.93 -24.27 2.08
N GLY A 132 -0.09 -25.28 2.31
CA GLY A 132 -0.46 -26.69 2.20
C GLY A 132 -1.08 -27.06 0.85
N ALA A 133 -2.40 -26.96 0.76
CA ALA A 133 -3.17 -27.20 -0.45
C ALA A 133 -3.16 -26.03 -1.45
N ALA A 134 -3.16 -24.78 -0.99
CA ALA A 134 -3.31 -23.61 -1.88
C ALA A 134 -1.96 -23.06 -2.36
N THR A 135 -1.88 -22.68 -3.63
CA THR A 135 -0.74 -21.94 -4.21
C THR A 135 -1.23 -20.67 -4.88
N THR A 136 -0.60 -19.54 -4.57
CA THR A 136 -0.89 -18.23 -5.15
C THR A 136 0.34 -17.68 -5.85
N ARG A 137 0.26 -17.42 -7.15
CA ARG A 137 1.30 -16.68 -7.88
C ARG A 137 0.96 -15.20 -7.80
N VAL A 138 1.93 -14.36 -7.46
CA VAL A 138 1.73 -12.91 -7.33
C VAL A 138 2.71 -12.18 -8.24
N HIS A 139 2.26 -11.08 -8.83
CA HIS A 139 3.10 -10.15 -9.54
C HIS A 139 2.68 -8.70 -9.29
N LEU A 140 3.64 -7.79 -9.42
CA LEU A 140 3.39 -6.38 -9.27
C LEU A 140 2.68 -5.81 -10.50
N ILE A 141 1.74 -4.90 -10.26
CA ILE A 141 1.04 -4.12 -11.27
C ILE A 141 1.11 -2.63 -10.89
N ALA A 142 0.85 -1.75 -11.85
CA ALA A 142 0.88 -0.31 -11.61
C ALA A 142 -0.16 0.08 -10.54
N PRO A 143 0.23 0.73 -9.43
CA PRO A 143 -0.72 1.19 -8.43
C PRO A 143 -1.33 2.55 -8.81
N PRO A 144 -2.51 2.90 -8.25
CA PRO A 144 -3.04 4.25 -8.38
C PRO A 144 -2.09 5.25 -7.72
N GLN A 145 -1.95 6.43 -8.33
CA GLN A 145 -1.18 7.53 -7.77
C GLN A 145 -2.05 8.30 -6.76
N ILE A 146 -1.52 8.50 -5.56
CA ILE A 146 -2.17 9.29 -4.50
C ILE A 146 -1.12 10.24 -3.94
N ASP A 147 -1.42 11.55 -3.96
CA ASP A 147 -0.45 12.56 -3.56
C ASP A 147 0.06 12.33 -2.13
N GLY A 148 1.39 12.24 -2.01
CA GLY A 148 2.09 12.04 -0.75
C GLY A 148 1.88 10.68 -0.09
N ILE A 149 1.32 9.69 -0.80
CA ILE A 149 1.06 8.34 -0.29
C ILE A 149 1.73 7.30 -1.16
N GLU A 150 2.55 6.46 -0.52
CA GLU A 150 3.11 5.27 -1.17
C GLU A 150 2.00 4.25 -1.42
N THR A 151 1.97 3.71 -2.63
CA THR A 151 0.99 2.70 -3.05
C THR A 151 1.68 1.49 -3.70
N LEU A 152 1.08 0.32 -3.53
CA LEU A 152 1.53 -0.95 -4.12
C LEU A 152 0.36 -1.63 -4.81
N GLY A 153 0.56 -2.12 -6.03
CA GLY A 153 -0.42 -2.88 -6.79
C GLY A 153 0.06 -4.32 -6.97
N MET A 154 -0.83 -5.28 -6.73
CA MET A 154 -0.57 -6.70 -6.89
C MET A 154 -1.70 -7.36 -7.68
N ALA A 155 -1.35 -8.18 -8.66
CA ALA A 155 -2.25 -9.16 -9.24
C ALA A 155 -1.82 -10.55 -8.78
N SER A 156 -2.79 -11.37 -8.39
CA SER A 156 -2.54 -12.71 -7.86
C SER A 156 -3.50 -13.73 -8.44
N GLU A 157 -2.99 -14.94 -8.61
CA GLU A 157 -3.74 -16.10 -9.11
C GLU A 157 -3.59 -17.22 -8.09
N THR A 158 -4.68 -17.58 -7.42
CA THR A 158 -4.71 -18.69 -6.47
C THR A 158 -5.27 -19.94 -7.15
N THR A 159 -4.59 -21.06 -6.94
CA THR A 159 -5.03 -22.39 -7.35
C THR A 159 -5.17 -23.25 -6.10
N MET A 160 -6.32 -23.88 -5.94
CA MET A 160 -6.59 -24.82 -4.86
C MET A 160 -7.03 -26.16 -5.45
N PRO A 161 -6.32 -27.26 -5.18
CA PRO A 161 -6.76 -28.59 -5.57
C PRO A 161 -7.99 -28.97 -4.73
N VAL A 162 -8.93 -29.68 -5.34
CA VAL A 162 -10.03 -30.34 -4.63
C VAL A 162 -9.81 -31.85 -4.59
N GLU A 163 -10.42 -32.52 -3.61
CA GLU A 163 -10.23 -33.96 -3.34
C GLU A 163 -10.54 -34.86 -4.57
N GLY A 164 -11.35 -34.38 -5.51
CA GLY A 164 -11.68 -35.06 -6.77
C GLY A 164 -10.66 -34.89 -7.92
N GLY A 165 -9.54 -34.19 -7.70
CA GLY A 165 -8.51 -33.95 -8.72
C GLY A 165 -8.77 -32.78 -9.67
N SER A 166 -9.87 -32.05 -9.51
CA SER A 166 -10.08 -30.74 -10.15
C SER A 166 -9.42 -29.62 -9.34
N GLU A 167 -9.35 -28.41 -9.92
CA GLU A 167 -8.78 -27.23 -9.28
C GLU A 167 -9.81 -26.09 -9.24
N ILE A 168 -9.78 -25.31 -8.17
CA ILE A 168 -10.45 -24.01 -8.08
C ILE A 168 -9.40 -22.96 -8.40
N HIS A 169 -9.71 -22.09 -9.36
CA HIS A 169 -8.89 -20.94 -9.68
C HIS A 169 -9.62 -19.67 -9.23
N SER A 170 -8.90 -18.79 -8.56
CA SER A 170 -9.37 -17.43 -8.29
C SER A 170 -8.29 -16.44 -8.67
N GLN A 171 -8.72 -15.24 -9.05
CA GLN A 171 -7.84 -14.11 -9.30
C GLN A 171 -8.14 -13.01 -8.32
N ALA A 172 -7.10 -12.27 -7.92
CA ALA A 172 -7.28 -11.07 -7.13
C ALA A 172 -6.42 -9.93 -7.63
N THR A 173 -7.02 -8.75 -7.78
CA THR A 173 -6.29 -7.48 -7.94
C THR A 173 -6.36 -6.75 -6.60
N THR A 174 -5.20 -6.42 -6.03
CA THR A 174 -5.09 -5.76 -4.72
C THR A 174 -4.26 -4.50 -4.82
N PHE A 175 -4.74 -3.41 -4.22
CA PHE A 175 -3.99 -2.17 -4.09
C PHE A 175 -3.87 -1.80 -2.62
N THR A 176 -2.67 -1.44 -2.17
CA THR A 176 -2.38 -1.05 -0.78
C THR A 176 -1.87 0.38 -0.75
N ALA A 177 -2.31 1.17 0.24
CA ALA A 177 -1.79 2.48 0.56
C ALA A 177 -1.19 2.49 1.97
N TYR A 178 0.00 3.08 2.11
CA TYR A 178 0.74 3.17 3.35
C TYR A 178 0.55 4.56 3.98
N LEU A 179 -0.09 4.61 5.15
CA LEU A 179 -0.56 5.84 5.81
C LEU A 179 0.22 6.14 7.10
N GLY A 180 1.47 5.67 7.19
CA GLY A 180 2.36 5.87 8.32
C GLY A 180 2.05 4.94 9.51
N GLY A 181 0.98 5.21 10.25
CA GLY A 181 0.52 4.39 11.39
C GLY A 181 -0.54 3.34 11.04
N TYR A 182 -1.00 3.38 9.80
CA TYR A 182 -1.99 2.48 9.24
C TYR A 182 -1.56 2.06 7.84
N TYR A 183 -2.11 0.96 7.36
CA TYR A 183 -2.24 0.69 5.94
C TYR A 183 -3.68 0.36 5.64
N THR A 184 -4.07 0.62 4.40
CA THR A 184 -5.37 0.21 3.87
C THR A 184 -5.17 -0.50 2.55
N PHE A 185 -5.99 -1.50 2.28
CA PHE A 185 -5.99 -2.15 0.99
C PHE A 185 -7.40 -2.32 0.47
N THR A 186 -7.50 -2.29 -0.86
CA THR A 186 -8.66 -2.76 -1.60
C THR A 186 -8.29 -4.02 -2.35
N ALA A 187 -9.20 -4.99 -2.42
CA ALA A 187 -9.01 -6.19 -3.21
C ALA A 187 -10.28 -6.50 -3.99
N LEU A 188 -10.13 -6.85 -5.27
CA LEU A 188 -11.19 -7.43 -6.08
C LEU A 188 -10.84 -8.88 -6.34
N ILE A 189 -11.68 -9.81 -5.87
CA ILE A 189 -11.59 -11.24 -6.12
C ILE A 189 -12.56 -11.61 -7.23
N THR A 190 -12.07 -12.29 -8.26
CA THR A 190 -12.87 -12.79 -9.37
C THR A 190 -12.63 -14.28 -9.60
N ASP A 191 -13.65 -14.95 -10.13
CA ASP A 191 -13.57 -16.33 -10.58
C ASP A 191 -13.50 -16.32 -12.12
N PRO A 192 -12.38 -16.74 -12.73
CA PRO A 192 -12.24 -16.86 -14.18
C PRO A 192 -13.28 -17.78 -14.85
N GLY A 193 -13.86 -18.72 -14.09
CA GLY A 193 -14.93 -19.62 -14.55
C GLY A 193 -16.33 -19.02 -14.47
N SER A 194 -16.49 -17.82 -13.90
CA SER A 194 -17.80 -17.18 -13.76
C SER A 194 -18.38 -16.81 -15.14
N PRO A 195 -19.69 -17.02 -15.37
CA PRO A 195 -20.35 -16.58 -16.59
C PRO A 195 -20.55 -15.06 -16.65
N GLN A 196 -20.40 -14.36 -15.53
CA GLN A 196 -20.52 -12.90 -15.46
C GLN A 196 -19.17 -12.24 -15.75
N PRO A 197 -19.14 -11.13 -16.50
CA PRO A 197 -17.91 -10.41 -16.74
C PRO A 197 -17.33 -9.89 -15.41
N PRO A 198 -16.02 -10.05 -15.18
CA PRO A 198 -15.39 -9.53 -13.97
C PRO A 198 -15.46 -8.00 -13.94
N LEU A 199 -15.52 -7.43 -12.73
CA LEU A 199 -15.25 -6.01 -12.56
C LEU A 199 -13.82 -5.69 -13.06
N PRO A 200 -13.57 -4.50 -13.61
CA PRO A 200 -12.23 -4.12 -14.02
C PRO A 200 -11.35 -3.89 -12.79
N ALA A 201 -10.06 -4.24 -12.90
CA ALA A 201 -9.04 -3.92 -11.90
C ALA A 201 -9.05 -2.43 -11.48
N GLN A 202 -9.37 -1.53 -12.43
CA GLN A 202 -9.48 -0.10 -12.18
C GLN A 202 -10.49 0.24 -11.07
N PHE A 203 -11.56 -0.55 -10.92
CA PHE A 203 -12.54 -0.32 -9.86
C PHE A 203 -11.89 -0.42 -8.47
N ALA A 204 -11.06 -1.45 -8.23
CA ALA A 204 -10.34 -1.59 -6.97
C ALA A 204 -9.30 -0.47 -6.77
N ALA A 205 -8.67 0.00 -7.85
CA ALA A 205 -7.72 1.12 -7.80
C ALA A 205 -8.41 2.43 -7.40
N ASP A 206 -9.52 2.78 -8.05
CA ASP A 206 -10.32 3.98 -7.74
C ASP A 206 -10.90 3.90 -6.33
N LEU A 207 -11.32 2.71 -5.91
CA LEU A 207 -11.81 2.48 -4.56
C LEU A 207 -10.71 2.74 -3.51
N LEU A 208 -9.43 2.43 -3.79
CA LEU A 208 -8.33 2.76 -2.88
C LEU A 208 -8.17 4.28 -2.73
N VAL A 209 -8.26 5.03 -3.83
CA VAL A 209 -8.21 6.50 -3.81
C VAL A 209 -9.33 7.07 -2.93
N ASN A 210 -10.56 6.60 -3.13
CA ASN A 210 -11.72 7.00 -2.32
C ASN A 210 -11.55 6.61 -0.84
N THR A 211 -10.98 5.43 -0.59
CA THR A 211 -10.71 4.93 0.77
C THR A 211 -9.73 5.83 1.50
N VAL A 212 -8.61 6.18 0.88
CA VAL A 212 -7.63 7.09 1.50
C VAL A 212 -8.25 8.46 1.74
N ALA A 213 -9.04 8.98 0.81
CA ALA A 213 -9.74 10.24 0.98
C ALA A 213 -10.74 10.18 2.15
N GLU A 214 -11.46 9.08 2.34
CA GLU A 214 -12.43 8.91 3.43
C GLU A 214 -11.77 8.71 4.80
N LEU A 215 -10.64 7.98 4.84
CA LEU A 215 -9.87 7.77 6.06
C LEU A 215 -9.23 9.05 6.61
N ARG A 216 -8.97 10.04 5.75
CA ARG A 216 -8.37 11.34 6.10
C ARG A 216 -9.40 12.44 6.43
N ARG A 217 -10.69 12.11 6.45
CA ARG A 217 -11.78 13.04 6.80
C ARG A 217 -12.01 13.18 8.30
#